data_AF-A0A163KR37-F1
#
_entry.id   AF-A0A163KR37-F1
#
_cell.length_a   1.000
_cell.length_b   1.000
_cell.length_c   1.000
_cell.angle_alpha   90.00
_cell.angle_beta   90.00
_cell.angle_gamma   90.00
#
_symmetry.space_group_name_H-M   'P 1'
#
loop_
_entity.id
_entity.type
_entity.pdbx_description
1 polymer ?
#
loop_
_entity_poly.entity_id
_entity_poly.type
_entity_poly.pdbx_seq_one_letter_code
_entity_poly.pdbx_strand_id
1 'polypeptide(L)'
;QGKTAKQALRLVEDALAVQEAGAFAIVLEAMPAQIAEHITQQLSVPTIGIGAGVQCSGQVLVLNDCLGLFDRFVPKFTKQYCNLNQIMTNALQQYHVDVKTKQFPAPQNTYPIDQVQLDKFWQAVNSAKDQDHVDQEKVASGHLG
;
A
#
# COMPACT_ATOMS: atom_id res chain seq x y z
N GLN A 1 19.44 17.89 11.41
CA GLN A 1 20.58 18.73 10.98
C GLN A 1 20.52 20.07 11.70
N GLY A 2 21.43 21.02 11.47
CA GLY A 2 21.30 22.40 11.97
C GLY A 2 21.37 22.60 13.49
N LYS A 3 22.04 21.70 14.24
CA LYS A 3 22.10 21.76 15.71
C LYS A 3 23.22 22.66 16.26
N THR A 4 24.10 23.16 15.39
CA THR A 4 25.16 24.11 15.73
C THR A 4 25.07 25.31 14.81
N ALA A 5 25.58 26.48 15.24
CA ALA A 5 25.57 27.69 14.42
C ALA A 5 26.21 27.48 13.05
N LYS A 6 27.35 26.79 13.00
CA LYS A 6 28.04 26.45 11.73
C LYS A 6 27.18 25.59 10.81
N GLN A 7 26.47 24.61 11.35
CA GLN A 7 25.56 23.78 10.56
C GLN A 7 24.33 24.55 10.10
N ALA A 8 23.77 25.40 10.96
CA ALA A 8 22.61 26.22 10.63
C ALA A 8 22.92 27.22 9.51
N LEU A 9 24.07 27.91 9.58
CA LEU A 9 24.53 28.82 8.52
C LEU A 9 24.66 28.10 7.17
N ARG A 10 25.26 26.91 7.16
CA ARG A 10 25.35 26.09 5.94
C ARG A 10 23.99 25.73 5.37
N LEU A 11 23.01 25.38 6.20
CA LEU A 11 21.65 25.09 5.71
C LEU A 11 20.98 26.30 5.07
N VAL A 12 21.24 27.51 5.58
CA VAL A 12 20.75 28.76 4.98
C VAL A 12 21.42 29.00 3.62
N GLU A 13 22.74 28.85 3.56
CA GLU A 13 23.52 28.97 2.31
C GLU A 13 23.05 27.96 1.25
N ASP A 14 22.89 26.69 1.63
CA ASP A 14 22.43 25.62 0.75
C ASP A 14 21.02 25.92 0.20
N ALA A 15 20.11 26.38 1.06
CA ALA A 15 18.75 26.71 0.66
C ALA A 15 18.69 27.88 -0.34
N LEU A 16 19.48 28.93 -0.10
CA LEU A 16 19.59 30.07 -1.02
C LEU A 16 20.19 29.65 -2.37
N ALA A 17 21.25 28.84 -2.36
CA ALA A 17 21.90 28.36 -3.57
C ALA A 17 20.97 27.50 -4.44
N VAL A 18 20.17 26.63 -3.81
CA VAL A 18 19.19 25.80 -4.52
C VAL A 18 18.04 26.64 -5.09
N GLN A 19 17.61 27.70 -4.39
CA GLN A 19 16.66 28.66 -4.93
C GLN A 19 17.25 29.41 -6.13
N GLU A 20 18.48 29.91 -6.05
CA GLU A 20 19.17 30.62 -7.14
C GLU A 20 19.33 29.72 -8.38
N ALA A 21 19.53 28.42 -8.18
CA ALA A 21 19.56 27.41 -9.24
C ALA A 21 18.19 27.16 -9.90
N GLY A 22 17.10 27.77 -9.41
CA GLY A 22 15.77 27.73 -10.01
C GLY A 22 14.80 26.72 -9.38
N ALA A 23 15.08 26.24 -8.16
CA ALA A 23 14.11 25.40 -7.45
C ALA A 23 12.81 26.16 -7.20
N PHE A 24 11.66 25.54 -7.51
CA PHE A 24 10.35 26.17 -7.30
C PHE A 24 9.81 26.02 -5.87
N ALA A 25 10.38 25.10 -5.08
CA ALA A 25 10.08 24.86 -3.67
C ALA A 25 11.24 24.05 -3.04
N ILE A 26 11.36 24.07 -1.71
CA ILE A 26 12.43 23.38 -0.98
C ILE A 26 11.86 22.59 0.20
N VAL A 27 12.26 21.33 0.35
CA VAL A 27 11.91 20.51 1.53
C VAL A 27 12.92 20.75 2.64
N LEU A 28 12.42 21.06 3.85
CA LEU A 28 13.22 21.18 5.06
C LEU A 28 12.94 19.99 5.98
N GLU A 29 13.93 19.12 6.15
CA GLU A 29 13.80 17.85 6.89
C GLU A 29 14.59 17.84 8.20
N ALA A 30 13.94 17.37 9.28
CA ALA A 30 14.55 16.98 10.55
C ALA A 30 15.57 18.00 11.10
N MET A 31 15.15 19.24 11.28
CA MET A 31 15.98 20.36 11.77
C MET A 31 15.24 21.20 12.82
N PRO A 32 15.94 21.99 13.66
CA PRO A 32 15.31 22.87 14.64
C PRO A 32 14.33 23.84 13.98
N ALA A 33 13.14 23.99 14.57
CA ALA A 33 12.06 24.78 14.01
C ALA A 33 12.45 26.25 13.77
N GLN A 34 13.24 26.84 14.67
CA GLN A 34 13.70 28.23 14.54
C GLN A 34 14.62 28.44 13.33
N ILE A 35 15.40 27.43 12.96
CA ILE A 35 16.27 27.51 11.78
C ILE A 35 15.44 27.38 10.50
N ALA A 36 14.47 26.47 10.48
CA ALA A 36 13.55 26.32 9.35
C ALA A 36 12.65 27.54 9.14
N GLU A 37 12.18 28.16 10.23
CA GLU A 37 11.46 29.43 10.21
C GLU A 37 12.32 30.53 9.59
N HIS A 38 13.57 30.66 10.04
CA HIS A 38 14.49 31.64 9.47
C HIS A 38 14.73 31.41 7.97
N ILE A 39 15.01 30.17 7.55
CA ILE A 39 15.17 29.82 6.13
C ILE A 39 13.91 30.19 5.34
N THR A 40 12.73 29.85 5.85
CA THR A 40 11.44 30.15 5.19
C THR A 40 11.24 31.65 4.99
N GLN A 41 11.66 32.48 5.95
CA GLN A 41 11.57 33.94 5.85
C GLN A 41 12.58 34.55 4.86
N GLN A 42 13.69 33.86 4.56
CA GLN A 42 14.71 34.34 3.61
C GLN A 42 14.42 33.95 2.16
N LEU A 43 13.65 32.88 1.93
CA LEU A 43 13.35 32.38 0.61
C LEU A 43 12.10 33.07 0.01
N SER A 44 12.11 33.25 -1.30
CA SER A 44 10.93 33.67 -2.07
C SER A 44 10.08 32.49 -2.51
N VAL A 45 10.66 31.28 -2.56
CA VAL A 45 9.97 30.04 -2.92
C VAL A 45 9.40 29.33 -1.68
N PRO A 46 8.29 28.57 -1.80
CA PRO A 46 7.71 27.87 -0.67
C PRO A 46 8.64 26.82 -0.05
N THR A 47 8.62 26.72 1.28
CA THR A 47 9.27 25.64 2.02
C THR A 47 8.26 24.59 2.45
N ILE A 48 8.64 23.31 2.37
CA ILE A 48 7.82 22.18 2.79
C ILE A 48 8.51 21.47 3.96
N GLY A 49 7.91 21.55 5.15
CA GLY A 49 8.50 20.99 6.36
C GLY A 49 8.16 19.52 6.59
N ILE A 50 9.14 18.74 7.05
CA ILE A 50 8.95 17.43 7.67
C ILE A 50 9.86 17.30 8.89
N GLY A 51 9.27 17.42 10.08
CA GLY A 51 10.06 17.56 11.31
C GLY A 51 10.90 18.85 11.35
N ALA A 52 10.39 19.92 10.73
CA ALA A 52 11.02 21.25 10.67
C ALA A 52 10.14 22.36 11.29
N GLY A 53 9.08 22.00 12.00
CA GLY A 53 8.18 22.95 12.65
C GLY A 53 7.10 23.53 11.72
N VAL A 54 6.15 24.24 12.32
CA VAL A 54 4.91 24.69 11.65
C VAL A 54 5.09 25.93 10.78
N GLN A 55 6.24 26.61 10.87
CA GLN A 55 6.50 27.88 10.19
C GLN A 55 6.99 27.72 8.74
N CYS A 56 7.12 26.48 8.23
CA CYS A 56 7.29 26.25 6.80
C CYS A 56 5.99 26.59 6.05
N SER A 57 6.09 26.94 4.76
CA SER A 57 4.91 27.29 3.93
C SER A 57 3.91 26.14 3.77
N GLY A 58 4.39 24.90 3.82
CA GLY A 58 3.59 23.68 3.81
C GLY A 58 4.23 22.57 4.63
N GLN A 59 3.57 21.42 4.69
CA GLN A 59 4.05 20.25 5.46
C GLN A 59 3.93 18.99 4.61
N VAL A 60 4.83 18.03 4.85
CA VAL A 60 4.80 16.70 4.24
C VAL A 60 5.04 15.63 5.31
N LEU A 61 4.36 14.49 5.15
CA LEU A 61 4.61 13.26 5.91
C LEU A 61 4.59 12.08 4.95
N VAL A 62 5.31 11.02 5.29
CA VAL A 62 5.20 9.74 4.59
C VAL A 62 3.84 9.12 4.93
N LEU A 63 3.10 8.71 3.90
CA LEU A 63 1.74 8.16 4.06
C LEU A 63 1.68 7.01 5.07
N ASN A 64 2.63 6.08 4.99
CA ASN A 64 2.67 4.91 5.86
C ASN A 64 2.89 5.28 7.33
N ASP A 65 3.73 6.28 7.60
CA ASP A 65 3.97 6.77 8.96
C ASP A 65 2.75 7.53 9.46
N CYS A 66 2.13 8.37 8.61
CA CYS A 66 0.90 9.08 8.90
C CYS A 66 -0.26 8.14 9.25
N LEU A 67 -0.38 7.01 8.54
CA LEU A 67 -1.44 6.02 8.78
C LEU A 67 -1.06 4.93 9.80
N GLY A 68 0.16 4.97 10.36
CA GLY A 68 0.59 3.95 11.33
C GLY A 68 0.57 2.52 10.76
N LEU A 69 1.07 2.35 9.54
CA LEU A 69 1.22 1.03 8.92
C LEU A 69 2.30 0.18 9.60
N PHE A 70 3.35 0.84 10.11
CA PHE A 70 4.44 0.22 10.84
C PHE A 70 4.41 0.65 12.31
N ASP A 71 4.62 -0.30 13.22
CA ASP A 71 4.54 -0.12 14.67
C ASP A 71 5.92 -0.12 15.36
N ARG A 72 6.93 -0.74 14.74
CA ARG A 72 8.28 -0.89 15.32
C ARG A 72 9.11 0.39 15.35
N PHE A 73 8.86 1.32 14.42
CA PHE A 73 9.57 2.58 14.35
C PHE A 73 8.63 3.69 13.89
N VAL A 74 8.38 4.65 14.78
CA VAL A 74 7.64 5.87 14.46
C VAL A 74 8.61 7.04 14.56
N PRO A 75 8.90 7.76 13.46
CA PRO A 75 9.74 8.94 13.52
C PRO A 75 9.17 9.95 14.53
N LYS A 76 10.04 10.58 15.33
CA LYS A 76 9.62 11.47 16.44
C LYS A 76 8.73 12.65 15.99
N PHE A 77 8.86 13.07 14.73
CA PHE A 77 8.10 14.18 14.15
C PHE A 77 6.78 13.75 13.52
N THR A 78 6.51 12.45 13.42
CA THR A 78 5.31 11.93 12.80
C THR A 78 4.19 11.86 13.83
N LYS A 79 3.04 12.46 13.48
CA LYS A 79 1.77 12.15 14.12
C LYS A 79 1.09 11.02 13.34
N GLN A 80 0.78 9.91 14.01
CA GLN A 80 -0.08 8.87 13.47
C GLN A 80 -1.55 9.32 13.59
N TYR A 81 -2.29 9.29 12.49
CA TYR A 81 -3.71 9.64 12.42
C TYR A 81 -4.62 8.41 12.51
N CYS A 82 -4.07 7.22 12.27
CA CYS A 82 -4.72 5.95 12.58
C CYS A 82 -3.68 4.86 12.91
N ASN A 83 -4.15 3.70 13.34
CA ASN A 83 -3.34 2.48 13.48
C ASN A 83 -3.75 1.51 12.36
N LEU A 84 -3.31 1.81 11.14
CA LEU A 84 -3.64 1.00 9.97
C LEU A 84 -3.12 -0.43 10.08
N ASN A 85 -1.98 -0.63 10.75
CA ASN A 85 -1.45 -1.96 11.04
C ASN A 85 -2.49 -2.86 11.73
N GLN A 86 -3.07 -2.37 12.83
CA GLN A 86 -4.08 -3.11 13.58
C GLN A 86 -5.35 -3.34 12.74
N ILE A 87 -5.80 -2.32 12.01
CA ILE A 87 -6.99 -2.40 11.16
C ILE A 87 -6.81 -3.49 10.09
N MET A 88 -5.69 -3.48 9.36
CA MET A 88 -5.39 -4.48 8.34
C MET A 88 -5.23 -5.87 8.94
N THR A 89 -4.53 -5.98 10.07
CA THR A 89 -4.32 -7.26 10.75
C THR A 89 -5.66 -7.88 11.15
N ASN A 90 -6.57 -7.10 11.74
CA ASN A 90 -7.90 -7.56 12.12
C ASN A 90 -8.72 -7.99 10.91
N ALA A 91 -8.71 -7.19 9.83
CA ALA A 91 -9.45 -7.51 8.61
C ALA A 91 -8.97 -8.83 7.98
N LEU A 92 -7.66 -9.04 7.93
CA LEU A 92 -7.06 -10.27 7.38
C LEU A 92 -7.31 -11.49 8.28
N GLN A 93 -7.32 -11.31 9.60
CA GLN A 93 -7.73 -12.35 10.54
C GLN A 93 -9.19 -12.74 10.37
N GLN A 94 -10.09 -11.75 10.21
CA GLN A 94 -11.50 -12.03 9.95
C GLN A 94 -11.68 -12.79 8.64
N TYR A 95 -11.04 -12.33 7.56
CA TYR A 95 -11.04 -13.03 6.28
C TYR A 95 -10.54 -14.47 6.40
N HIS A 96 -9.46 -14.69 7.16
CA HIS A 96 -8.94 -16.03 7.43
C HIS A 96 -9.99 -16.93 8.10
N VAL A 97 -10.66 -16.41 9.14
CA VAL A 97 -11.74 -17.13 9.84
C VAL A 97 -12.89 -17.44 8.89
N ASP A 98 -13.34 -16.46 8.10
CA ASP A 98 -14.46 -16.63 7.17
C ASP A 98 -14.17 -17.71 6.12
N VAL A 99 -12.94 -17.74 5.58
CA VAL A 99 -12.50 -18.78 4.63
C VAL A 99 -12.42 -20.15 5.30
N LYS A 100 -11.80 -20.23 6.50
CA LYS A 100 -11.64 -21.50 7.22
C LYS A 100 -12.98 -22.10 7.67
N THR A 101 -13.93 -21.25 8.03
CA THR A 101 -15.28 -21.66 8.45
C THR A 101 -16.26 -21.77 7.28
N LYS A 102 -15.81 -21.50 6.04
CA LYS A 102 -16.64 -21.47 4.82
C LYS A 102 -17.80 -20.47 4.89
N GLN A 103 -17.68 -19.41 5.69
CA GLN A 103 -18.60 -18.27 5.65
C GLN A 103 -18.32 -17.38 4.43
N PHE A 104 -17.08 -17.35 3.95
CA PHE A 104 -16.70 -16.72 2.70
C PHE A 104 -16.14 -17.75 1.69
N PRO A 105 -16.50 -17.65 0.39
CA PRO A 105 -17.50 -16.73 -0.16
C PRO A 105 -18.93 -17.11 0.26
N ALA A 106 -19.77 -16.09 0.48
CA ALA A 106 -21.21 -16.26 0.66
C ALA A 106 -21.92 -16.23 -0.72
N PRO A 107 -23.21 -16.60 -0.83
CA PRO A 107 -23.93 -16.61 -2.11
C PRO A 107 -23.89 -15.28 -2.87
N GLN A 108 -23.90 -14.13 -2.18
CA GLN A 108 -23.78 -12.81 -2.81
C GLN A 108 -22.38 -12.53 -3.41
N ASN A 109 -21.38 -13.34 -3.06
CA ASN A 109 -20.01 -13.25 -3.57
C ASN A 109 -19.74 -14.27 -4.69
N THR A 110 -20.77 -14.96 -5.19
CA THR A 110 -20.66 -15.91 -6.30
C THR A 110 -21.62 -15.54 -7.43
N TYR A 111 -21.33 -16.04 -8.63
CA TYR A 111 -22.24 -15.91 -9.76
C TYR A 111 -23.23 -17.07 -9.78
N PRO A 112 -24.54 -16.82 -9.97
CA PRO A 112 -25.52 -17.87 -10.15
C PRO A 112 -25.39 -18.50 -11.56
N ILE A 113 -25.83 -19.75 -11.68
CA ILE A 113 -26.09 -20.41 -12.96
C ILE A 113 -27.56 -20.82 -13.01
N ASP A 114 -28.19 -20.64 -14.17
CA ASP A 114 -29.55 -21.14 -14.39
C ASP A 114 -29.56 -22.68 -14.38
N GLN A 115 -30.59 -23.26 -13.76
CA GLN A 115 -30.67 -24.70 -13.56
C GLN A 115 -30.63 -25.47 -14.89
N VAL A 116 -31.26 -24.94 -15.95
CA VAL A 116 -31.27 -25.62 -17.27
C VAL A 116 -29.88 -25.69 -17.86
N GLN A 117 -29.06 -24.65 -17.68
CA GLN A 117 -27.68 -24.64 -18.17
C GLN A 117 -26.79 -25.55 -17.33
N LEU A 118 -27.00 -25.58 -16.01
CA LEU A 118 -26.27 -26.47 -15.12
C LEU A 118 -26.54 -27.95 -15.43
N ASP A 119 -27.79 -28.31 -15.72
CA ASP A 119 -28.15 -29.69 -16.08
C ASP A 119 -27.50 -30.11 -17.41
N LYS A 120 -27.50 -29.24 -18.41
CA LYS A 120 -26.81 -29.47 -19.69
C LYS A 120 -25.31 -29.67 -19.51
N PHE A 121 -24.69 -28.88 -18.63
CA PHE A 121 -23.27 -29.03 -18.30
C PHE A 121 -23.00 -30.43 -17.73
N TRP A 122 -23.80 -30.91 -16.78
CA TRP A 122 -23.61 -32.24 -16.21
C TRP A 122 -23.84 -33.38 -17.18
N GLN A 123 -24.84 -33.25 -18.07
CA GLN A 123 -25.04 -34.20 -19.16
C GLN A 123 -23.80 -34.30 -20.04
N ALA A 124 -23.25 -33.16 -20.47
CA ALA A 124 -22.05 -33.12 -21.30
C ALA A 124 -20.82 -33.73 -20.60
N VAL A 125 -20.62 -33.45 -19.30
CA VAL A 125 -19.51 -34.02 -18.51
C VAL A 125 -19.61 -35.54 -18.40
N ASN A 126 -20.81 -36.07 -18.15
CA ASN A 126 -20.99 -37.52 -18.00
C ASN A 126 -20.84 -38.26 -19.33
N SER A 127 -21.40 -37.72 -20.42
CA SER A 127 -21.24 -38.31 -21.76
C SER A 127 -19.77 -38.35 -22.21
N ALA A 128 -18.97 -37.33 -21.88
CA ALA A 128 -17.54 -37.32 -22.19
C ALA A 128 -16.76 -38.40 -21.41
N LYS A 129 -17.10 -38.63 -20.13
CA LYS A 129 -16.47 -39.69 -19.32
C LYS A 129 -16.80 -41.09 -19.80
N ASP A 130 -18.04 -41.30 -20.24
CA ASP A 130 -18.47 -42.59 -20.79
C ASP A 130 -17.73 -42.88 -22.10
N GLN A 131 -17.48 -41.85 -22.92
CA GLN A 131 -16.65 -41.98 -24.13
C GLN A 131 -15.18 -42.27 -23.83
N ASP A 132 -14.57 -41.58 -22.85
CA ASP A 132 -13.19 -41.86 -22.44
C ASP A 132 -13.03 -43.30 -21.88
N HIS A 133 -14.02 -43.82 -21.14
CA HIS A 133 -14.02 -45.20 -20.66
C HIS A 133 -14.16 -46.22 -21.79
N VAL A 134 -15.07 -45.97 -22.75
CA VAL A 134 -15.27 -46.84 -23.92
C VAL A 134 -14.03 -46.85 -24.83
N ASP A 135 -13.35 -45.71 -24.99
CA ASP A 135 -12.14 -45.63 -25.79
C ASP A 135 -10.94 -46.32 -25.09
N GLN A 136 -10.82 -46.23 -23.76
CA GLN A 136 -9.82 -46.99 -23.00
C GLN A 136 -10.05 -48.52 -23.05
N GLU A 137 -11.30 -48.98 -22.97
CA GLU A 137 -11.63 -50.41 -23.12
C GLU A 137 -11.34 -50.92 -24.53
N LYS A 138 -11.61 -50.11 -25.57
CA LYS A 138 -11.25 -50.46 -26.96
C LYS A 138 -9.75 -50.56 -27.16
N VAL A 139 -8.95 -49.63 -26.60
CA VAL A 139 -7.48 -49.71 -26.63
C VAL A 139 -6.95 -50.95 -25.90
N ALA A 140 -7.54 -51.33 -24.77
CA ALA A 140 -7.16 -52.53 -24.01
C ALA A 140 -7.54 -53.84 -24.73
N SER A 141 -8.68 -53.87 -25.43
CA SER A 141 -9.13 -55.03 -26.22
C SER A 141 -8.41 -55.20 -27.57
N GLY A 142 -7.75 -54.15 -28.08
CA GLY A 142 -7.04 -54.15 -29.36
C GLY A 142 -5.64 -54.79 -29.37
N HIS A 143 -5.17 -55.36 -28.25
CA HIS A 143 -3.86 -56.03 -28.13
C HIS A 143 -3.89 -57.56 -28.30
N LEU A 144 -4.99 -58.12 -28.80
CA LEU A 144 -5.10 -59.52 -29.19
C LEU A 144 -5.25 -59.61 -30.72
N GLY A 145 -4.18 -59.27 -31.43
CA GLY A 145 -4.01 -59.47 -32.86
C GLY A 145 -2.63 -60.06 -33.12
#